data_AF-A0A7K3YGN3-F1
#
_entry.id   AF-A0A7K3YGN3-F1
#
_cell.length_a   1.000
_cell.length_b   1.000
_cell.length_c   1.000
_cell.angle_alpha   90.00
_cell.angle_beta   90.00
_cell.angle_gamma   90.00
#
_symmetry.space_group_name_H-M   'P 1'
#
loop_
_entity.id
_entity.type
_entity.pdbx_description
1 polymer ?
#
loop_
_entity_poly.entity_id
_entity_poly.type
_entity_poly.pdbx_seq_one_letter_code
_entity_poly.pdbx_strand_id
1 'polypeptide(L)' 'MDRAKIDECLVEVPAEIRSAVRPLDNDKAWAIYILLLKRRQMRFNEIKNEFNVKSPGDIDRYLKGLVNAGLISKEA' A
#
# COMPACT_ATOMS: atom_id res chain seq x y z
N MET A 1 -11.01 -15.28 -16.11
CA MET A 1 -11.18 -14.18 -17.10
C MET A 1 -10.28 -14.47 -18.29
N ASP A 2 -10.71 -14.10 -19.49
CA ASP A 2 -9.89 -14.24 -20.70
C ASP A 2 -8.61 -13.39 -20.59
N ARG A 3 -7.45 -14.02 -20.80
CA ARG A 3 -6.15 -13.36 -20.64
C ARG A 3 -5.91 -12.31 -21.72
N ALA A 4 -6.35 -12.56 -22.95
CA ALA A 4 -6.17 -11.61 -24.05
C ALA A 4 -6.91 -10.30 -23.76
N LYS A 5 -8.15 -10.39 -23.28
CA LYS A 5 -8.96 -9.24 -22.87
C LYS A 5 -8.37 -8.48 -21.68
N ILE A 6 -7.75 -9.17 -20.73
CA ILE A 6 -7.05 -8.52 -19.61
C ILE A 6 -5.84 -7.73 -20.13
N ASP A 7 -5.02 -8.35 -20.98
CA ASP A 7 -3.81 -7.72 -21.50
C ASP A 7 -4.14 -6.50 -22.38
N GLU A 8 -5.22 -6.55 -23.18
CA GLU A 8 -5.79 -5.39 -23.89
C GLU A 8 -6.12 -4.22 -22.94
N CYS A 9 -6.68 -4.49 -21.76
CA CYS A 9 -6.95 -3.43 -20.78
C CYS A 9 -5.67 -2.92 -20.09
N LEU A 10 -4.70 -3.80 -19.83
CA LEU A 10 -3.48 -3.44 -19.09
C LEU A 10 -2.52 -2.56 -19.91
N VAL A 11 -2.58 -2.59 -21.24
CA VAL A 11 -1.77 -1.72 -22.10
C VAL A 11 -2.25 -0.27 -22.10
N GLU A 12 -3.51 -0.01 -21.76
CA GLU A 12 -4.07 1.35 -21.64
C GLU A 12 -3.45 2.15 -20.49
N VAL A 13 -2.83 1.46 -19.52
CA VAL A 13 -2.23 2.09 -18.34
C VAL A 13 -0.73 1.76 -18.27
N PRO A 14 0.15 2.77 -18.27
CA PRO A 14 1.59 2.56 -18.11
C PRO A 14 1.92 1.70 -16.88
N ALA A 15 2.97 0.88 -17.00
CA ALA A 15 3.35 -0.07 -15.95
C ALA A 15 3.70 0.64 -14.64
N GLU A 16 4.19 1.86 -14.71
CA GLU A 16 4.55 2.74 -13.61
C GLU A 16 3.30 3.08 -12.78
N ILE A 17 2.21 3.50 -13.43
CA ILE A 17 0.95 3.81 -12.75
C ILE A 17 0.36 2.54 -12.13
N ARG A 18 0.35 1.43 -12.87
CA ARG A 18 -0.12 0.14 -12.35
C ARG A 18 0.69 -0.31 -11.14
N SER A 19 2.00 -0.12 -11.15
CA SER A 19 2.89 -0.43 -10.03
C SER A 19 2.65 0.49 -8.83
N ALA A 20 2.37 1.77 -9.07
CA ALA A 20 2.08 2.74 -8.01
C ALA A 20 0.81 2.38 -7.23
N VAL A 21 -0.25 1.94 -7.91
CA VAL A 21 -1.52 1.59 -7.26
C VAL A 21 -1.56 0.15 -6.75
N ARG A 22 -0.67 -0.73 -7.22
CA ARG A 22 -0.66 -2.16 -6.89
C ARG A 22 -0.68 -2.48 -5.39
N PRO A 23 0.02 -1.75 -4.49
CA PRO A 23 -0.04 -2.05 -3.06
C PRO A 23 -1.40 -1.78 -2.41
N LEU A 24 -2.26 -1.01 -3.06
CA LEU A 24 -3.62 -0.69 -2.60
C LEU A 24 -4.63 -1.72 -3.11
N ASP A 25 -4.32 -3.01 -2.96
CA ASP A 25 -5.12 -4.14 -3.46
C ASP A 25 -6.05 -4.78 -2.41
N ASN A 26 -6.00 -4.31 -1.16
CA ASN A 26 -6.80 -4.84 -0.06
C ASN A 26 -7.10 -3.78 1.01
N ASP A 27 -8.10 -4.04 1.84
CA ASP A 27 -8.60 -3.11 2.86
C ASP A 27 -7.56 -2.74 3.92
N LYS A 28 -6.65 -3.66 4.28
CA LYS A 28 -5.61 -3.37 5.28
C LYS A 28 -4.61 -2.34 4.76
N ALA A 29 -4.18 -2.48 3.50
CA ALA A 29 -3.29 -1.51 2.86
C ALA A 29 -3.96 -0.13 2.72
N TRP A 30 -5.25 -0.10 2.32
CA TRP A 30 -6.05 1.11 2.29
C TRP A 30 -6.16 1.78 3.66
N ALA A 31 -6.45 1.02 4.72
CA ALA A 31 -6.57 1.55 6.06
C ALA A 31 -5.27 2.20 6.55
N ILE A 32 -4.12 1.55 6.33
CA ILE A 32 -2.79 2.09 6.69
C ILE A 32 -2.49 3.36 5.90
N TYR A 33 -2.73 3.36 4.58
CA TYR A 33 -2.50 4.52 3.73
C TYR A 33 -3.35 5.72 4.18
N ILE A 34 -4.65 5.51 4.40
CA ILE A 34 -5.58 6.56 4.86
C ILE A 34 -5.20 7.07 6.26
N LEU A 35 -4.77 6.20 7.16
CA LEU A 35 -4.29 6.60 8.49
C LEU A 35 -3.13 7.59 8.37
N LEU A 36 -2.14 7.28 7.52
CA LEU A 36 -0.97 8.13 7.29
C LEU A 36 -1.30 9.41 6.51
N LEU A 37 -2.33 9.40 5.64
CA LEU A 37 -2.84 10.64 5.04
C LEU A 37 -3.46 11.57 6.07
N LYS A 38 -4.19 11.01 7.06
CA LYS A 38 -4.82 11.79 8.14
C LYS A 38 -3.81 12.24 9.19
N ARG A 39 -2.78 11.42 9.44
CA ARG A 39 -1.74 11.62 10.46
C ARG A 39 -0.42 11.84 9.74
N ARG A 40 0.02 13.11 9.61
CA ARG A 40 1.21 13.51 8.83
C ARG A 40 2.45 12.63 9.05
N GLN A 41 2.67 12.15 10.27
CA GLN A 41 3.79 11.30 10.61
C GLN A 41 3.40 10.35 11.74
N MET A 42 3.80 9.08 11.64
CA MET A 42 3.61 8.08 12.68
C MET A 42 4.80 7.12 12.73
N ARG A 43 5.22 6.73 13.92
CA ARG A 43 6.17 5.65 14.16
C ARG A 43 5.51 4.31 13.91
N PHE A 44 6.30 3.32 13.52
CA PHE A 44 5.82 1.94 13.28
C PHE A 44 4.99 1.37 14.44
N ASN A 45 5.42 1.61 15.69
CA ASN A 45 4.71 1.14 16.87
C ASN A 45 3.36 1.86 17.09
N GLU A 46 3.24 3.13 16.70
CA GLU A 46 1.98 3.87 16.78
C GLU A 46 0.96 3.30 15.78
N ILE A 47 1.41 3.01 14.56
CA ILE A 47 0.56 2.38 13.53
C ILE A 47 0.06 1.01 13.99
N LYS A 48 0.95 0.19 14.59
CA LYS A 48 0.56 -1.11 15.14
C LYS A 48 -0.49 -0.99 16.25
N ASN A 49 -0.31 -0.02 17.15
CA ASN A 49 -1.20 0.20 18.27
C ASN A 49 -2.58 0.66 17.78
N GLU A 50 -2.63 1.55 16.78
CA GLU A 50 -3.90 2.03 16.19
C GLU A 50 -4.77 0.88 15.67
N PHE A 51 -4.15 -0.15 15.08
CA PHE A 51 -4.85 -1.31 14.55
C PHE A 51 -4.91 -2.51 15.50
N ASN A 52 -4.48 -2.36 16.76
CA ASN A 52 -4.42 -3.44 17.77
C ASN A 52 -3.75 -4.74 17.24
N VAL A 53 -2.70 -4.59 16.43
CA VAL A 53 -2.08 -5.72 15.72
C VAL A 53 -1.15 -6.50 16.63
N LYS A 54 -1.49 -7.78 16.87
CA LYS A 54 -0.66 -8.71 17.65
C LYS A 54 0.59 -9.19 16.90
N SER A 55 0.52 -9.35 15.57
CA SER A 55 1.65 -9.80 14.72
C SER A 55 2.09 -8.71 13.73
N PRO A 56 3.31 -8.17 13.84
CA PRO A 56 3.78 -7.03 13.06
C PRO A 56 4.00 -7.31 11.57
N GLY A 57 3.98 -8.59 11.15
CA GLY A 57 4.36 -8.98 9.79
C GLY A 57 3.48 -8.38 8.70
N ASP A 58 2.17 -8.27 8.95
CA ASP A 58 1.22 -7.67 7.99
C ASP A 58 1.50 -6.17 7.81
N ILE A 59 1.66 -5.42 8.91
CA ILE A 59 1.90 -3.98 8.88
C ILE A 59 3.22 -3.68 8.17
N ASP A 60 4.31 -4.38 8.50
CA ASP A 60 5.62 -4.20 7.86
C ASP A 60 5.56 -4.48 6.35
N ARG A 61 4.88 -5.57 5.96
CA ARG A 61 4.68 -5.92 4.55
C ARG A 61 3.94 -4.81 3.79
N TYR A 62 2.85 -4.28 4.34
CA TYR A 62 2.08 -3.22 3.68
C TYR A 62 2.86 -1.91 3.61
N LEU A 63 3.54 -1.51 4.70
CA LEU A 63 4.36 -0.30 4.70
C LEU A 63 5.49 -0.38 3.67
N LYS A 64 6.18 -1.51 3.55
CA LYS A 64 7.19 -1.74 2.50
C LYS A 64 6.59 -1.61 1.10
N GLY A 65 5.42 -2.20 0.88
CA GLY A 65 4.71 -2.08 -0.40
C GLY A 65 4.39 -0.63 -0.75
N LEU A 66 3.84 0.13 0.20
CA LEU A 66 3.49 1.54 0.02
C LEU A 66 4.72 2.43 -0.22
N VAL A 67 5.83 2.19 0.50
CA VAL A 67 7.11 2.91 0.29
C VAL A 67 7.68 2.61 -1.10
N ASN A 68 7.72 1.33 -1.50
CA ASN A 68 8.27 0.93 -2.80
C ASN A 68 7.47 1.49 -3.98
N ALA A 69 6.17 1.74 -3.80
CA ALA A 69 5.32 2.38 -4.78
C ALA A 69 5.35 3.91 -4.75
N GLY A 70 6.11 4.52 -3.83
CA GLY A 70 6.18 5.97 -3.65
C GLY A 70 4.92 6.60 -3.07
N LEU A 71 4.01 5.80 -2.51
CA LEU A 71 2.75 6.30 -1.92
C LEU A 71 2.95 6.91 -0.53
N ILE A 72 3.96 6.44 0.21
CA ILE A 72 4.37 7.00 1.49
C ILE A 72 5.90 7.11 1.51
N SER A 73 6.43 7.96 2.39
CA SER A 73 7.87 8.08 2.64
C SER A 73 8.23 7.57 4.02
N LYS A 74 9.41 6.95 4.13
CA LYS A 74 10.01 6.57 5.41
C LYS A 74 11.08 7.60 5.77
N GLU A 75 10.94 8.23 6.93
CA GLU A 75 11.99 9.06 7.51
C GLU A 75 13.01 8.20 8.26
N ALA A 76 14.28 8.61 8.21
CA ALA A 76 15.41 7.94 8.84
C ALA A 76 15.56 8.32 10.31
#